data_AF-A0A2U1JN66-F1
#
_entry.id   AF-A0A2U1JN66-F1
#
_cell.length_a   1.000
_cell.length_b   1.000
_cell.length_c   1.000
_cell.angle_alpha   90.00
_cell.angle_beta   90.00
_cell.angle_gamma   90.00
#
_symmetry.space_group_name_H-M   'P 1'
#
loop_
_entity.id
_entity.type
_entity.pdbx_description
1 polymer ?
#
loop_
_entity_poly.entity_id
_entity_poly.type
_entity_poly.pdbx_seq_one_letter_code
_entity_poly.pdbx_strand_id
1 'polypeptide(L)'
;MRKILIFIVVIFIFSCKKEPQKNEDAVINQAKKSSYGCAPQTTDSDWYLTNSKAPIFKGLDVIDYPITTKNAQAQKYFNQGLALAYGFNHAEAARSFYYATKLDPECAMCYWGFAYVLGPNYNAGMEPDNYERAYKAIQKAITLLDKNSKKEKALINALAKRYVAEPIEDRSSLDIAYAAAMKNVNNQFSEDTNINALYAESIMDLHPWDLYEKDGTSKKWTPEIVSILEKILKKDPKHIGANHFYIHAVEASNTPERGNNSAKAFDDGLVPGAGHLVHMPSHIYIRTGEYHKGTMANINAVKVDSNYVTMCHAQGAYPLAYYPHNYHFMAGTATLEGNSKWAMIGANQVSKHVHPKTMTEPGWGTLQHYYVIPYYVAVKFGKWDDILKMKLVTDTLKYPVAVAHYARGMAYLGKNDLKKAKQELLQLEVIAKDKKLEQITIWELNSVSTLLQIAKRVLKAEIAASEKNYNQSIALLKEAVGIEDSLNYNEPPDWFFSVRHHLGAVQIEAGKYQDAVKTLEADLMRLPKNGWAHHGLQLAYEKMNNKTKAKEIEKLIEKSWATADIKITTSRIK
;
A
#
# COMPACT_ATOMS: atom_id res chain seq x y z
N MET A 1 -102.96 6.91 -0.97
CA MET A 1 -103.48 6.09 0.16
C MET A 1 -102.51 6.20 1.31
N ARG A 2 -103.04 6.48 2.51
CA ARG A 2 -102.37 6.58 3.81
C ARG A 2 -101.46 5.37 4.09
N LYS A 3 -100.28 5.59 4.69
CA LYS A 3 -99.95 4.97 5.98
C LYS A 3 -99.13 5.95 6.84
N ILE A 4 -99.60 6.04 8.08
CA ILE A 4 -99.20 6.88 9.19
C ILE A 4 -98.48 5.98 10.20
N LEU A 5 -97.41 6.53 10.80
CA LEU A 5 -96.77 6.28 12.11
C LEU A 5 -96.58 4.84 12.63
N ILE A 6 -95.40 4.55 13.22
CA ILE A 6 -95.20 4.59 14.68
C ILE A 6 -93.70 4.62 15.04
N PHE A 7 -93.42 5.47 16.02
CA PHE A 7 -92.20 5.82 16.73
C PHE A 7 -91.73 4.70 17.68
N ILE A 8 -90.42 4.48 17.85
CA ILE A 8 -89.83 4.17 19.17
C ILE A 8 -88.50 4.91 19.33
N VAL A 9 -88.41 5.57 20.48
CA VAL A 9 -87.37 6.44 21.04
C VAL A 9 -86.13 5.65 21.45
N VAL A 10 -84.93 6.18 21.21
CA VAL A 10 -83.78 6.00 22.13
C VAL A 10 -82.99 7.31 22.25
N ILE A 11 -82.77 7.69 23.51
CA ILE A 11 -82.18 8.93 24.00
C ILE A 11 -80.66 8.96 23.79
N PHE A 12 -80.15 10.14 23.42
CA PHE A 12 -78.73 10.48 23.30
C PHE A 12 -78.02 10.44 24.66
N ILE A 13 -76.84 9.80 24.70
CA ILE A 13 -75.84 10.01 25.75
C ILE A 13 -74.57 10.54 25.07
N PHE A 14 -74.19 11.77 25.43
CA PHE A 14 -72.89 12.37 25.09
C PHE A 14 -71.78 11.74 25.94
N SER A 15 -70.63 11.43 25.35
CA SER A 15 -69.33 11.84 25.92
C SER A 15 -68.19 11.63 24.92
N CYS A 16 -67.36 12.67 24.78
CA CYS A 16 -66.28 12.84 23.83
C CYS A 16 -65.17 11.77 23.91
N LYS A 17 -64.70 11.27 22.76
CA LYS A 17 -63.30 10.90 22.58
C LYS A 17 -62.79 11.45 21.25
N LYS A 18 -61.78 12.32 21.36
CA LYS A 18 -61.05 12.97 20.27
C LYS A 18 -60.40 11.94 19.35
N GLU A 19 -60.42 12.23 18.05
CA GLU A 19 -59.69 11.50 17.02
C GLU A 19 -58.17 11.46 17.32
N PRO A 20 -57.49 10.35 17.02
CA PRO A 20 -56.05 10.25 17.19
C PRO A 20 -55.31 11.03 16.09
N GLN A 21 -54.33 11.76 16.55
CA GLN A 21 -53.36 12.61 15.87
C GLN A 21 -52.69 11.89 14.69
N LYS A 22 -52.67 12.53 13.51
CA LYS A 22 -51.81 12.15 12.38
C LYS A 22 -50.35 12.37 12.80
N ASN A 23 -49.59 11.29 12.93
CA ASN A 23 -48.13 11.36 12.95
C ASN A 23 -47.65 11.60 11.52
N GLU A 24 -46.90 12.69 11.32
CA GLU A 24 -46.02 12.84 10.17
C GLU A 24 -44.87 11.85 10.33
N ASP A 25 -44.98 10.71 9.63
CA ASP A 25 -43.85 9.81 9.51
C ASP A 25 -42.74 10.50 8.70
N ALA A 26 -41.62 10.70 9.38
CA ALA A 26 -40.38 11.16 8.80
C ALA A 26 -40.04 10.33 7.56
N VAL A 27 -39.82 11.01 6.43
CA VAL A 27 -39.29 10.40 5.21
C VAL A 27 -37.88 9.89 5.51
N ILE A 28 -37.77 8.63 5.94
CA ILE A 28 -36.52 7.89 5.97
C ILE A 28 -36.12 7.71 4.50
N ASN A 29 -35.19 8.55 4.05
CA ASN A 29 -34.48 8.36 2.80
C ASN A 29 -33.90 6.95 2.80
N GLN A 30 -34.48 6.08 1.97
CA GLN A 30 -33.93 4.75 1.71
C GLN A 30 -32.48 4.93 1.24
N ALA A 31 -31.56 4.39 2.03
CA ALA A 31 -30.15 4.30 1.64
C ALA A 31 -30.07 3.62 0.27
N LYS A 32 -29.38 4.28 -0.67
CA LYS A 32 -29.10 3.70 -1.98
C LYS A 32 -28.46 2.33 -1.76
N LYS A 33 -29.04 1.29 -2.38
CA LYS A 33 -28.44 -0.05 -2.43
C LYS A 33 -27.00 0.07 -2.93
N SER A 34 -26.07 -0.24 -2.04
CA SER A 34 -24.65 -0.42 -2.31
C SER A 34 -24.48 -1.38 -3.49
N SER A 35 -23.69 -0.99 -4.50
CA SER A 35 -23.30 -1.86 -5.62
C SER A 35 -22.23 -2.89 -5.24
N TYR A 36 -21.82 -2.91 -3.97
CA TYR A 36 -20.84 -3.86 -3.47
C TYR A 36 -21.53 -5.17 -3.08
N GLY A 37 -20.98 -6.30 -3.54
CA GLY A 37 -21.40 -7.65 -3.14
C GLY A 37 -21.05 -7.96 -1.68
N CYS A 38 -20.89 -9.25 -1.34
CA CYS A 38 -20.39 -9.63 -0.02
C CYS A 38 -19.00 -9.03 0.24
N ALA A 39 -18.74 -8.62 1.49
CA ALA A 39 -17.41 -8.17 1.88
C ALA A 39 -16.41 -9.34 1.72
N PRO A 40 -15.20 -9.09 1.18
CA PRO A 40 -14.16 -10.12 1.11
C PRO A 40 -13.80 -10.61 2.52
N GLN A 41 -13.52 -11.91 2.66
CA GLN A 41 -13.05 -12.47 3.93
C GLN A 41 -11.60 -12.04 4.21
N THR A 42 -11.35 -11.65 5.46
CA THR A 42 -10.04 -11.21 5.95
C THR A 42 -9.16 -12.36 6.43
N THR A 43 -9.69 -13.58 6.53
CA THR A 43 -8.97 -14.80 6.94
C THR A 43 -9.24 -15.93 5.95
N ASP A 44 -8.34 -16.92 5.90
CA ASP A 44 -8.44 -18.07 5.00
C ASP A 44 -8.66 -19.44 5.68
N SER A 45 -8.88 -19.42 7.00
CA SER A 45 -8.99 -20.62 7.85
C SER A 45 -10.01 -21.66 7.36
N ASP A 46 -11.14 -21.23 6.81
CA ASP A 46 -12.20 -22.10 6.28
C ASP A 46 -11.68 -23.05 5.18
N TRP A 47 -10.69 -22.62 4.39
CA TRP A 47 -10.16 -23.42 3.29
C TRP A 47 -9.57 -24.75 3.79
N TYR A 48 -8.92 -24.74 4.96
CA TYR A 48 -8.23 -25.89 5.54
C TYR A 48 -9.17 -26.94 6.14
N LEU A 49 -10.43 -26.56 6.39
CA LEU A 49 -11.50 -27.46 6.82
C LEU A 49 -12.10 -28.25 5.64
N THR A 50 -11.78 -27.84 4.40
CA THR A 50 -12.25 -28.52 3.18
C THR A 50 -11.20 -29.49 2.65
N ASN A 51 -11.61 -30.47 1.84
CA ASN A 51 -10.70 -31.31 1.06
C ASN A 51 -10.28 -30.64 -0.26
N SER A 52 -10.17 -29.32 -0.28
CA SER A 52 -9.80 -28.56 -1.47
C SER A 52 -8.37 -28.87 -1.88
N LYS A 53 -8.16 -28.94 -3.20
CA LYS A 53 -6.83 -29.10 -3.79
C LYS A 53 -6.21 -27.73 -4.01
N ALA A 54 -4.98 -27.53 -3.55
CA ALA A 54 -4.22 -26.32 -3.86
C ALA A 54 -3.94 -26.23 -5.38
N PRO A 55 -4.16 -25.08 -6.02
CA PRO A 55 -3.85 -24.88 -7.43
C PRO A 55 -2.34 -25.00 -7.70
N ILE A 56 -1.97 -25.40 -8.91
CA ILE A 56 -0.60 -25.27 -9.43
C ILE A 56 -0.60 -24.12 -10.43
N PHE A 57 0.23 -23.12 -10.17
CA PHE A 57 0.32 -21.93 -11.00
C PHE A 57 1.40 -22.05 -12.06
N LYS A 58 1.12 -21.55 -13.26
CA LYS A 58 2.11 -21.43 -14.32
C LYS A 58 3.07 -20.27 -14.00
N GLY A 59 4.37 -20.45 -14.26
CA GLY A 59 5.36 -19.38 -14.06
C GLY A 59 5.85 -19.23 -12.62
N LEU A 60 5.58 -20.22 -11.75
CA LEU A 60 6.14 -20.36 -10.41
C LEU A 60 7.07 -21.59 -10.27
N ASP A 61 7.28 -22.32 -11.36
CA ASP A 61 8.20 -23.45 -11.50
C ASP A 61 9.67 -22.99 -11.65
N VAL A 62 10.10 -22.13 -10.73
CA VAL A 62 11.39 -21.42 -10.78
C VAL A 62 12.35 -21.82 -9.65
N ILE A 63 11.87 -22.64 -8.71
CA ILE A 63 12.67 -23.19 -7.61
C ILE A 63 12.80 -24.69 -7.76
N ASP A 64 14.03 -25.18 -7.59
CA ASP A 64 14.31 -26.58 -7.32
C ASP A 64 15.02 -26.71 -5.96
N TYR A 65 14.26 -27.02 -4.92
CA TYR A 65 14.79 -27.23 -3.57
C TYR A 65 14.48 -28.65 -3.09
N PRO A 66 15.36 -29.63 -3.36
CA PRO A 66 15.12 -31.01 -2.99
C PRO A 66 14.95 -31.17 -1.48
N ILE A 67 13.85 -31.82 -1.10
CA ILE A 67 13.51 -32.20 0.27
C ILE A 67 13.39 -33.73 0.39
N THR A 68 13.49 -34.24 1.62
CA THR A 68 13.25 -35.66 1.93
C THR A 68 11.77 -36.00 1.73
N THR A 69 11.42 -36.45 0.53
CA THR A 69 10.12 -37.04 0.16
C THR A 69 10.32 -38.02 -1.00
N LYS A 70 9.47 -39.04 -1.10
CA LYS A 70 9.39 -39.91 -2.29
C LYS A 70 8.25 -39.50 -3.24
N ASN A 71 7.42 -38.55 -2.82
CA ASN A 71 6.26 -38.11 -3.58
C ASN A 71 6.65 -36.89 -4.45
N ALA A 72 6.81 -37.12 -5.75
CA ALA A 72 7.16 -36.07 -6.70
C ALA A 72 6.15 -34.90 -6.72
N GLN A 73 4.87 -35.18 -6.46
CA GLN A 73 3.86 -34.12 -6.39
C GLN A 73 3.98 -33.30 -5.11
N ALA A 74 4.33 -33.91 -3.97
CA ALA A 74 4.62 -33.18 -2.74
C ALA A 74 5.83 -32.26 -2.91
N GLN A 75 6.91 -32.74 -3.54
CA GLN A 75 8.08 -31.92 -3.91
C GLN A 75 7.69 -30.72 -4.79
N LYS A 76 6.81 -30.94 -5.78
CA LYS A 76 6.34 -29.86 -6.66
C LYS A 76 5.56 -28.78 -5.90
N TYR A 77 4.65 -29.17 -5.00
CA TYR A 77 3.91 -28.23 -4.16
C TYR A 77 4.83 -27.53 -3.15
N PHE A 78 5.85 -28.20 -2.63
CA PHE A 78 6.86 -27.58 -1.77
C PHE A 78 7.64 -26.49 -2.51
N ASN A 79 8.14 -26.78 -3.72
CA ASN A 79 8.86 -25.79 -4.53
C ASN A 79 7.98 -24.58 -4.86
N GLN A 80 6.71 -24.80 -5.25
CA GLN A 80 5.75 -23.72 -5.47
C GLN A 80 5.50 -22.91 -4.19
N GLY A 81 5.32 -23.59 -3.05
CA GLY A 81 5.12 -22.94 -1.76
C GLY A 81 6.29 -22.04 -1.40
N LEU A 82 7.53 -22.49 -1.62
CA LEU A 82 8.72 -21.67 -1.37
C LEU A 82 8.80 -20.48 -2.34
N ALA A 83 8.41 -20.66 -3.60
CA ALA A 83 8.39 -19.56 -4.57
C ALA A 83 7.34 -18.49 -4.20
N LEU A 84 6.16 -18.92 -3.74
CA LEU A 84 5.11 -18.05 -3.24
C LEU A 84 5.51 -17.35 -1.93
N ALA A 85 6.23 -18.04 -1.04
CA ALA A 85 6.75 -17.46 0.19
C ALA A 85 7.73 -16.33 -0.12
N TYR A 86 8.71 -16.56 -1.01
CA TYR A 86 9.59 -15.48 -1.47
C TYR A 86 8.86 -14.37 -2.22
N GLY A 87 7.67 -14.62 -2.77
CA GLY A 87 6.80 -13.59 -3.35
C GLY A 87 5.79 -12.98 -2.39
N PHE A 88 5.90 -13.24 -1.08
CA PHE A 88 4.98 -12.84 -0.01
C PHE A 88 3.49 -13.18 -0.24
N ASN A 89 3.17 -14.11 -1.14
CA ASN A 89 1.83 -14.67 -1.24
C ASN A 89 1.69 -15.83 -0.23
N HIS A 90 1.72 -15.48 1.05
CA HIS A 90 1.74 -16.44 2.16
C HIS A 90 0.49 -17.31 2.22
N ALA A 91 -0.69 -16.79 1.87
CA ALA A 91 -1.93 -17.56 1.83
C ALA A 91 -1.83 -18.75 0.84
N GLU A 92 -1.39 -18.50 -0.41
CA GLU A 92 -1.22 -19.59 -1.39
C GLU A 92 -0.01 -20.47 -1.10
N ALA A 93 1.05 -19.91 -0.51
CA ALA A 93 2.15 -20.71 -0.02
C ALA A 93 1.66 -21.71 1.04
N ALA A 94 0.84 -21.24 1.98
CA ALA A 94 0.27 -22.04 3.05
C ALA A 94 -0.64 -23.14 2.49
N ARG A 95 -1.51 -22.83 1.52
CA ARG A 95 -2.33 -23.83 0.80
C ARG A 95 -1.47 -24.87 0.09
N SER A 96 -0.40 -24.44 -0.59
CA SER A 96 0.54 -25.32 -1.31
C SER A 96 1.25 -26.28 -0.35
N PHE A 97 1.82 -25.76 0.73
CA PHE A 97 2.50 -26.58 1.74
C PHE A 97 1.52 -27.53 2.46
N TYR A 98 0.36 -27.03 2.88
CA TYR A 98 -0.66 -27.86 3.52
C TYR A 98 -1.12 -29.00 2.62
N TYR A 99 -1.40 -28.73 1.34
CA TYR A 99 -1.78 -29.79 0.40
C TYR A 99 -0.63 -30.79 0.18
N ALA A 100 0.63 -30.34 0.18
CA ALA A 100 1.78 -31.25 0.16
C ALA A 100 1.80 -32.22 1.36
N THR A 101 1.40 -31.77 2.56
CA THR A 101 1.27 -32.67 3.73
C THR A 101 0.18 -33.74 3.57
N LYS A 102 -0.86 -33.46 2.76
CA LYS A 102 -1.91 -34.45 2.44
C LYS A 102 -1.42 -35.51 1.46
N LEU A 103 -0.52 -35.12 0.54
CA LEU A 103 0.07 -36.02 -0.44
C LEU A 103 1.17 -36.90 0.16
N ASP A 104 1.95 -36.36 1.10
CA ASP A 104 2.97 -37.08 1.85
C ASP A 104 2.92 -36.68 3.34
N PRO A 105 2.18 -37.45 4.16
CA PRO A 105 2.06 -37.20 5.60
C PRO A 105 3.38 -37.33 6.39
N GLU A 106 4.41 -37.92 5.79
CA GLU A 106 5.75 -38.10 6.38
C GLU A 106 6.74 -37.00 5.92
N CYS A 107 6.29 -36.06 5.07
CA CYS A 107 7.10 -34.94 4.60
C CYS A 107 7.29 -33.86 5.68
N ALA A 108 8.33 -33.97 6.52
CA ALA A 108 8.61 -33.00 7.60
C ALA A 108 8.74 -31.56 7.08
N MET A 109 9.40 -31.36 5.93
CA MET A 109 9.57 -30.03 5.34
C MET A 109 8.26 -29.42 4.82
N CYS A 110 7.28 -30.22 4.44
CA CYS A 110 5.96 -29.72 4.04
C CYS A 110 5.25 -29.07 5.24
N TYR A 111 5.35 -29.68 6.43
CA TYR A 111 4.85 -29.08 7.67
C TYR A 111 5.66 -27.86 8.10
N TRP A 112 6.99 -27.89 7.94
CA TRP A 112 7.85 -26.72 8.17
C TRP A 112 7.42 -25.54 7.30
N GLY A 113 7.23 -25.77 6.00
CA GLY A 113 6.85 -24.71 5.05
C GLY A 113 5.49 -24.11 5.41
N PHE A 114 4.53 -24.96 5.81
CA PHE A 114 3.23 -24.49 6.29
C PHE A 114 3.36 -23.63 7.55
N ALA A 115 4.15 -24.06 8.54
CA ALA A 115 4.40 -23.27 9.75
C ALA A 115 5.17 -21.97 9.48
N TYR A 116 6.06 -21.95 8.49
CA TYR A 116 6.90 -20.81 8.16
C TYR A 116 6.07 -19.64 7.64
N VAL A 117 5.24 -19.87 6.63
CA VAL A 117 4.44 -18.80 5.98
C VAL A 117 3.22 -18.36 6.78
N LEU A 118 2.83 -19.13 7.79
CA LEU A 118 1.81 -18.69 8.74
C LEU A 118 2.35 -17.66 9.75
N GLY A 119 3.68 -17.52 9.88
CA GLY A 119 4.32 -16.47 10.65
C GLY A 119 4.39 -15.13 9.89
N PRO A 120 4.96 -14.09 10.51
CA PRO A 120 5.13 -12.79 9.88
C PRO A 120 6.22 -12.84 8.80
N ASN A 121 6.20 -11.82 7.94
CA ASN A 121 7.26 -11.46 7.01
C ASN A 121 7.55 -9.95 7.12
N TYR A 122 8.50 -9.45 6.33
CA TYR A 122 8.91 -8.04 6.33
C TYR A 122 7.75 -7.04 6.12
N ASN A 123 6.72 -7.42 5.37
CA ASN A 123 5.61 -6.56 4.96
C ASN A 123 4.33 -6.75 5.81
N ALA A 124 4.22 -7.85 6.57
CA ALA A 124 3.00 -8.18 7.30
C ALA A 124 3.28 -8.94 8.61
N GLY A 125 2.56 -8.53 9.66
CA GLY A 125 2.48 -9.26 10.93
C GLY A 125 1.78 -10.62 10.80
N MET A 126 1.75 -11.39 11.89
CA MET A 126 1.03 -12.66 11.94
C MET A 126 -0.47 -12.44 12.17
N GLU A 127 -1.31 -13.04 11.34
CA GLU A 127 -2.77 -13.05 11.56
C GLU A 127 -3.10 -13.89 12.81
N PRO A 128 -4.01 -13.44 13.71
CA PRO A 128 -4.26 -14.13 14.98
C PRO A 128 -4.69 -15.60 14.87
N ASP A 129 -5.44 -15.96 13.82
CA ASP A 129 -5.92 -17.33 13.58
C ASP A 129 -4.85 -18.29 13.01
N ASN A 130 -3.65 -17.77 12.71
CA ASN A 130 -2.54 -18.58 12.19
C ASN A 130 -1.76 -19.30 13.30
N TYR A 131 -1.76 -18.80 14.54
CA TYR A 131 -0.82 -19.25 15.57
C TYR A 131 -0.95 -20.74 15.89
N GLU A 132 -2.17 -21.20 16.19
CA GLU A 132 -2.42 -22.60 16.54
C GLU A 132 -2.03 -23.54 15.39
N ARG A 133 -2.34 -23.16 14.14
CA ARG A 133 -2.00 -23.92 12.94
C ARG A 133 -0.48 -24.02 12.76
N ALA A 134 0.23 -22.92 12.92
CA ALA A 134 1.69 -22.87 12.80
C ALA A 134 2.36 -23.73 13.87
N TYR A 135 1.92 -23.61 15.13
CA TYR A 135 2.44 -24.41 16.23
C TYR A 135 2.22 -25.91 16.00
N LYS A 136 0.99 -26.34 15.68
CA LYS A 136 0.71 -27.76 15.39
C LYS A 136 1.54 -28.30 14.24
N ALA A 137 1.70 -27.52 13.17
CA ALA A 137 2.49 -27.92 12.01
C ALA A 137 3.98 -28.10 12.38
N ILE A 138 4.59 -27.14 13.10
CA ILE A 138 6.01 -27.28 13.46
C ILE A 138 6.24 -28.42 14.45
N GLN A 139 5.32 -28.67 15.40
CA GLN A 139 5.41 -29.83 16.28
C GLN A 139 5.32 -31.14 15.48
N LYS A 140 4.41 -31.22 14.49
CA LYS A 140 4.33 -32.38 13.61
C LYS A 140 5.63 -32.59 12.82
N ALA A 141 6.25 -31.52 12.31
CA ALA A 141 7.55 -31.60 11.63
C ALA A 141 8.65 -32.17 12.55
N ILE A 142 8.67 -31.79 13.83
CA ILE A 142 9.62 -32.31 14.82
C ILE A 142 9.47 -33.84 14.99
N THR A 143 8.23 -34.35 15.03
CA THR A 143 8.00 -35.80 15.16
C THR A 143 8.52 -36.64 13.99
N LEU A 144 8.80 -36.02 12.84
CA LEU A 144 9.20 -36.69 11.60
C LEU A 144 10.70 -36.61 11.32
N LEU A 145 11.49 -35.96 12.20
CA LEU A 145 12.88 -35.58 11.95
C LEU A 145 13.80 -36.73 11.58
N ASP A 146 13.60 -37.94 12.10
CA ASP A 146 14.61 -39.00 12.10
C ASP A 146 15.20 -39.29 10.71
N LYS A 147 14.34 -39.30 9.68
CA LYS A 147 14.70 -39.64 8.29
C LYS A 147 15.16 -38.45 7.45
N ASN A 148 15.12 -37.23 7.98
CA ASN A 148 15.47 -36.01 7.25
C ASN A 148 16.98 -35.76 7.17
N SER A 149 17.37 -34.97 6.17
CA SER A 149 18.76 -34.54 5.99
C SER A 149 19.20 -33.59 7.11
N LYS A 150 20.52 -33.41 7.29
CA LYS A 150 21.06 -32.50 8.32
C LYS A 150 20.54 -31.06 8.17
N LYS A 151 20.43 -30.57 6.94
CA LYS A 151 19.92 -29.21 6.64
C LYS A 151 18.45 -29.05 7.04
N GLU A 152 17.62 -30.03 6.73
CA GLU A 152 16.19 -30.02 7.06
C GLU A 152 15.97 -30.08 8.57
N LYS A 153 16.73 -30.95 9.27
CA LYS A 153 16.71 -31.01 10.73
C LYS A 153 17.06 -29.67 11.36
N ALA A 154 18.05 -28.97 10.82
CA ALA A 154 18.46 -27.66 11.32
C ALA A 154 17.38 -26.58 11.09
N LEU A 155 16.78 -26.52 9.89
CA LEU A 155 15.70 -25.59 9.56
C LEU A 155 14.45 -25.81 10.42
N ILE A 156 14.05 -27.07 10.63
CA ILE A 156 12.90 -27.43 11.48
C ILE A 156 13.16 -27.00 12.93
N ASN A 157 14.33 -27.34 13.48
CA ASN A 157 14.68 -26.97 14.85
C ASN A 157 14.82 -25.45 15.04
N ALA A 158 15.27 -24.72 14.01
CA ALA A 158 15.31 -23.26 14.06
C ALA A 158 13.90 -22.66 14.09
N LEU A 159 13.03 -23.05 13.15
CA LEU A 159 11.66 -22.55 13.10
C LEU A 159 10.84 -22.92 14.34
N ALA A 160 11.12 -24.07 14.97
CA ALA A 160 10.51 -24.46 16.24
C ALA A 160 10.74 -23.43 17.37
N LYS A 161 11.80 -22.60 17.30
CA LYS A 161 12.03 -21.52 18.26
C LYS A 161 11.07 -20.34 18.10
N ARG A 162 10.42 -20.22 16.93
CA ARG A 162 9.48 -19.14 16.60
C ARG A 162 8.09 -19.35 17.22
N TYR A 163 7.82 -20.53 17.79
CA TYR A 163 6.50 -20.89 18.30
C TYR A 163 6.58 -21.61 19.65
N VAL A 164 5.70 -21.20 20.58
CA VAL A 164 5.49 -21.85 21.88
C VAL A 164 4.05 -22.37 21.95
N ALA A 165 3.74 -23.21 22.94
CA ALA A 165 2.41 -23.83 23.04
C ALA A 165 1.30 -22.81 23.26
N GLU A 166 1.54 -21.86 24.15
CA GLU A 166 0.59 -20.79 24.47
C GLU A 166 1.02 -19.51 23.75
N PRO A 167 0.17 -18.93 22.88
CA PRO A 167 0.47 -17.66 22.22
C PRO A 167 0.76 -16.55 23.23
N ILE A 168 1.69 -15.67 22.88
CA ILE A 168 2.02 -14.47 23.65
C ILE A 168 1.63 -13.22 22.88
N GLU A 169 1.23 -12.17 23.59
CA GLU A 169 0.81 -10.90 22.99
C GLU A 169 1.98 -10.23 22.24
N ASP A 170 3.14 -10.09 22.90
CA ASP A 170 4.37 -9.64 22.26
C ASP A 170 5.26 -10.83 21.87
N ARG A 171 5.26 -11.15 20.57
CA ARG A 171 6.05 -12.23 19.98
C ARG A 171 7.51 -11.89 19.69
N SER A 172 7.97 -10.66 19.97
CA SER A 172 9.32 -10.20 19.60
C SER A 172 10.43 -11.14 20.08
N SER A 173 10.29 -11.68 21.29
CA SER A 173 11.24 -12.66 21.84
C SER A 173 11.35 -13.96 21.04
N LEU A 174 10.25 -14.41 20.41
CA LEU A 174 10.20 -15.61 19.57
C LEU A 174 10.86 -15.38 18.21
N ASP A 175 10.63 -14.21 17.61
CA ASP A 175 11.25 -13.85 16.34
C ASP A 175 12.77 -13.63 16.52
N ILE A 176 13.22 -13.02 17.62
CA ILE A 176 14.64 -12.93 17.99
C ILE A 176 15.25 -14.33 18.14
N ALA A 177 14.55 -15.25 18.83
CA ALA A 177 15.03 -16.62 19.01
C ALA A 177 15.14 -17.38 17.67
N TYR A 178 14.19 -17.15 16.76
CA TYR A 178 14.22 -17.72 15.40
C TYR A 178 15.40 -17.17 14.58
N ALA A 179 15.59 -15.84 14.54
CA ALA A 179 16.69 -15.22 13.81
C ALA A 179 18.06 -15.68 14.35
N ALA A 180 18.21 -15.77 15.68
CA ALA A 180 19.42 -16.31 16.31
C ALA A 180 19.65 -17.79 15.96
N ALA A 181 18.59 -18.60 15.88
CA ALA A 181 18.70 -19.98 15.44
C ALA A 181 19.08 -20.07 13.95
N MET A 182 18.48 -19.25 13.09
CA MET A 182 18.79 -19.16 11.66
C MET A 182 20.24 -18.72 11.41
N LYS A 183 20.81 -17.85 12.24
CA LYS A 183 22.24 -17.53 12.20
C LYS A 183 23.12 -18.78 12.34
N ASN A 184 22.77 -19.68 13.26
CA ASN A 184 23.51 -20.93 13.44
C ASN A 184 23.35 -21.85 12.22
N VAL A 185 22.14 -21.94 11.65
CA VAL A 185 21.88 -22.73 10.43
C VAL A 185 22.69 -22.15 9.26
N ASN A 186 22.68 -20.83 9.07
CA ASN A 186 23.46 -20.12 8.06
C ASN A 186 24.97 -20.42 8.18
N ASN A 187 25.51 -20.43 9.40
CA ASN A 187 26.93 -20.75 9.62
C ASN A 187 27.25 -22.21 9.31
N GLN A 188 26.33 -23.14 9.59
CA GLN A 188 26.51 -24.56 9.31
C GLN A 188 26.39 -24.89 7.81
N PHE A 189 25.57 -24.14 7.08
CA PHE A 189 25.25 -24.37 5.67
C PHE A 189 25.49 -23.10 4.83
N SER A 190 26.68 -22.49 4.98
CA SER A 190 27.03 -21.20 4.35
C SER A 190 26.99 -21.20 2.82
N GLU A 191 26.99 -22.37 2.20
CA GLU A 191 26.95 -22.52 0.74
C GLU A 191 25.52 -22.64 0.17
N ASP A 192 24.51 -22.85 1.01
CA ASP A 192 23.11 -22.97 0.59
C ASP A 192 22.45 -21.58 0.56
N THR A 193 22.29 -21.05 -0.66
CA THR A 193 21.76 -19.70 -0.91
C THR A 193 20.33 -19.52 -0.41
N ASN A 194 19.50 -20.57 -0.36
CA ASN A 194 18.15 -20.48 0.19
C ASN A 194 18.19 -20.34 1.71
N ILE A 195 19.07 -21.09 2.40
CA ILE A 195 19.27 -20.92 3.85
C ILE A 195 19.79 -19.53 4.17
N ASN A 196 20.73 -19.00 3.37
CA ASN A 196 21.24 -17.65 3.57
C ASN A 196 20.15 -16.59 3.35
N ALA A 197 19.27 -16.77 2.35
CA ALA A 197 18.15 -15.88 2.10
C ALA A 197 17.13 -15.89 3.25
N LEU A 198 16.76 -17.08 3.76
CA LEU A 198 15.89 -17.23 4.93
C LEU A 198 16.51 -16.60 6.19
N TYR A 199 17.84 -16.67 6.36
CA TYR A 199 18.51 -15.97 7.45
C TYR A 199 18.43 -14.44 7.28
N ALA A 200 18.70 -13.91 6.09
CA ALA A 200 18.56 -12.47 5.82
C ALA A 200 17.14 -11.97 6.12
N GLU A 201 16.12 -12.68 5.63
CA GLU A 201 14.71 -12.39 5.92
C GLU A 201 14.43 -12.43 7.43
N SER A 202 14.92 -13.44 8.15
CA SER A 202 14.70 -13.53 9.60
C SER A 202 15.24 -12.33 10.39
N ILE A 203 16.29 -11.65 9.89
CA ILE A 203 16.79 -10.39 10.46
C ILE A 203 15.90 -9.22 10.03
N MET A 204 15.47 -9.19 8.77
CA MET A 204 14.56 -8.16 8.26
C MET A 204 13.22 -8.15 9.03
N ASP A 205 12.68 -9.32 9.37
CA ASP A 205 11.46 -9.48 10.17
C ASP A 205 11.58 -8.89 11.59
N LEU A 206 12.80 -8.71 12.13
CA LEU A 206 13.01 -8.01 13.41
C LEU A 206 12.90 -6.49 13.27
N HIS A 207 13.01 -5.98 12.04
CA HIS A 207 13.11 -4.56 11.72
C HIS A 207 12.23 -4.20 10.50
N PRO A 208 10.93 -4.55 10.51
CA PRO A 208 10.04 -4.31 9.37
C PRO A 208 10.01 -2.81 9.06
N TRP A 209 10.30 -2.46 7.81
CA TRP A 209 10.36 -1.07 7.32
C TRP A 209 11.32 -0.14 8.07
N ASP A 210 12.26 -0.67 8.87
CA ASP A 210 13.17 0.11 9.71
C ASP A 210 14.65 -0.13 9.37
N LEU A 211 15.04 -0.04 8.10
CA LEU A 211 16.42 -0.33 7.66
C LEU A 211 17.32 0.91 7.54
N TYR A 212 16.74 2.10 7.45
CA TYR A 212 17.47 3.35 7.28
C TYR A 212 16.89 4.46 8.15
N GLU A 213 17.74 5.40 8.53
CA GLU A 213 17.30 6.69 9.05
C GLU A 213 16.62 7.50 7.93
N LYS A 214 15.89 8.56 8.30
CA LYS A 214 15.17 9.40 7.33
C LYS A 214 16.07 10.09 6.30
N ASP A 215 17.35 10.26 6.62
CA ASP A 215 18.36 10.82 5.73
C ASP A 215 19.05 9.77 4.84
N GLY A 216 18.60 8.51 4.88
CA GLY A 216 19.15 7.39 4.11
C GLY A 216 20.42 6.78 4.70
N THR A 217 20.82 7.16 5.93
CA THR A 217 21.90 6.50 6.67
C THR A 217 21.45 5.13 7.15
N SER A 218 22.28 4.11 6.96
CA SER A 218 21.94 2.74 7.37
C SER A 218 21.82 2.61 8.89
N LYS A 219 20.79 1.90 9.37
CA LYS A 219 20.73 1.45 10.76
C LYS A 219 21.71 0.32 11.05
N LYS A 220 21.92 0.01 12.33
CA LYS A 220 22.99 -0.89 12.81
C LYS A 220 22.91 -2.31 12.23
N TRP A 221 21.71 -2.80 11.95
CA TRP A 221 21.46 -4.16 11.44
C TRP A 221 21.55 -4.25 9.91
N THR A 222 21.36 -3.15 9.19
CA THR A 222 21.24 -3.11 7.73
C THR A 222 22.50 -3.58 6.98
N PRO A 223 23.74 -3.22 7.39
CA PRO A 223 24.93 -3.71 6.71
C PRO A 223 25.07 -5.24 6.68
N GLU A 224 24.63 -5.94 7.73
CA GLU A 224 24.66 -7.42 7.77
C GLU A 224 23.68 -8.01 6.73
N ILE A 225 22.44 -7.52 6.72
CA ILE A 225 21.39 -7.94 5.78
C ILE A 225 21.85 -7.76 4.34
N VAL A 226 22.29 -6.54 4.00
CA VAL A 226 22.77 -6.19 2.67
C VAL A 226 23.96 -7.05 2.25
N SER A 227 24.93 -7.27 3.15
CA SER A 227 26.11 -8.09 2.83
C SER A 227 25.75 -9.56 2.55
N ILE A 228 24.79 -10.13 3.28
CA ILE A 228 24.33 -11.50 3.03
C ILE A 228 23.67 -11.58 1.65
N LEU A 229 22.76 -10.67 1.34
CA LEU A 229 22.03 -10.64 0.07
C LEU A 229 22.96 -10.45 -1.13
N GLU A 230 23.92 -9.54 -1.05
CA GLU A 230 24.91 -9.33 -2.11
C GLU A 230 25.80 -10.57 -2.35
N LYS A 231 26.17 -11.30 -1.29
CA LYS A 231 26.92 -12.56 -1.42
C LYS A 231 26.09 -13.62 -2.15
N ILE A 232 24.80 -13.73 -1.82
CA ILE A 232 23.88 -14.63 -2.51
C ILE A 232 23.79 -14.23 -3.98
N LEU A 233 23.50 -12.97 -4.29
CA LEU A 233 23.30 -12.48 -5.66
C LEU A 233 24.58 -12.55 -6.51
N LYS A 234 25.76 -12.50 -5.89
CA LYS A 234 27.03 -12.75 -6.59
C LYS A 234 27.18 -14.22 -7.01
N LYS A 235 26.70 -15.16 -6.19
CA LYS A 235 26.79 -16.60 -6.44
C LYS A 235 25.65 -17.10 -7.33
N ASP A 236 24.44 -16.62 -7.08
CA ASP A 236 23.21 -16.95 -7.78
C ASP A 236 22.43 -15.65 -8.08
N PRO A 237 22.74 -14.96 -9.19
CA PRO A 237 22.06 -13.73 -9.59
C PRO A 237 20.56 -13.89 -9.85
N LYS A 238 20.08 -15.13 -10.02
CA LYS A 238 18.66 -15.45 -10.28
C LYS A 238 17.94 -15.92 -9.02
N HIS A 239 18.59 -15.90 -7.86
CA HIS A 239 17.94 -16.30 -6.62
C HIS A 239 16.77 -15.35 -6.33
N ILE A 240 15.55 -15.89 -6.34
CA ILE A 240 14.34 -15.06 -6.35
C ILE A 240 14.12 -14.35 -5.00
N GLY A 241 14.32 -15.04 -3.87
CA GLY A 241 14.22 -14.47 -2.53
C GLY A 241 15.23 -13.35 -2.31
N ALA A 242 16.51 -13.61 -2.57
CA ALA A 242 17.56 -12.60 -2.48
C ALA A 242 17.33 -11.37 -3.37
N ASN A 243 16.86 -11.53 -4.61
CA ASN A 243 16.54 -10.37 -5.46
C ASN A 243 15.40 -9.54 -4.88
N HIS A 244 14.36 -10.19 -4.36
CA HIS A 244 13.24 -9.51 -3.72
C HIS A 244 13.69 -8.77 -2.45
N PHE A 245 14.29 -9.49 -1.51
CA PHE A 245 14.73 -8.93 -0.23
C PHE A 245 15.77 -7.82 -0.43
N TYR A 246 16.61 -7.92 -1.46
CA TYR A 246 17.60 -6.89 -1.75
C TYR A 246 16.99 -5.58 -2.25
N ILE A 247 15.88 -5.64 -3.01
CA ILE A 247 15.13 -4.43 -3.38
C ILE A 247 14.66 -3.71 -2.10
N HIS A 248 13.97 -4.42 -1.21
CA HIS A 248 13.55 -3.87 0.08
C HIS A 248 14.71 -3.38 0.94
N ALA A 249 15.82 -4.11 0.94
CA ALA A 249 16.99 -3.78 1.75
C ALA A 249 17.74 -2.53 1.28
N VAL A 250 17.48 -2.00 0.07
CA VAL A 250 18.19 -0.82 -0.46
C VAL A 250 17.29 0.32 -0.93
N GLU A 251 15.98 0.09 -1.10
CA GLU A 251 15.03 1.08 -1.60
C GLU A 251 15.03 2.38 -0.77
N ALA A 252 15.07 2.26 0.56
CA ALA A 252 15.06 3.38 1.49
C ALA A 252 16.38 4.18 1.54
N SER A 253 17.47 3.64 0.97
CA SER A 253 18.83 4.16 1.12
C SER A 253 19.12 5.43 0.31
N ASN A 254 20.33 5.98 0.51
CA ASN A 254 20.91 7.03 -0.35
C ASN A 254 21.48 6.51 -1.68
N THR A 255 21.45 5.18 -1.91
CA THR A 255 21.97 4.53 -3.13
C THR A 255 20.98 3.47 -3.64
N PRO A 256 19.71 3.82 -3.88
CA PRO A 256 18.68 2.86 -4.31
C PRO A 256 19.03 2.20 -5.65
N GLU A 257 19.85 2.83 -6.49
CA GLU A 257 20.33 2.28 -7.76
C GLU A 257 21.08 0.95 -7.63
N ARG A 258 21.55 0.61 -6.43
CA ARG A 258 22.11 -0.72 -6.14
C ARG A 258 21.13 -1.85 -6.44
N GLY A 259 19.82 -1.59 -6.29
CA GLY A 259 18.75 -2.55 -6.59
C GLY A 259 18.44 -2.71 -8.09
N ASN A 260 19.06 -1.94 -8.99
CA ASN A 260 18.71 -1.95 -10.42
C ASN A 260 18.85 -3.31 -11.10
N ASN A 261 19.85 -4.11 -10.72
CA ASN A 261 20.03 -5.45 -11.30
C ASN A 261 18.92 -6.40 -10.84
N SER A 262 18.47 -6.30 -9.59
CA SER A 262 17.36 -7.10 -9.08
C SER A 262 16.03 -6.66 -9.67
N ALA A 263 15.80 -5.35 -9.79
CA ALA A 263 14.65 -4.80 -10.50
C ALA A 263 14.61 -5.30 -11.96
N LYS A 264 15.75 -5.23 -12.67
CA LYS A 264 15.88 -5.74 -14.03
C LYS A 264 15.61 -7.25 -14.11
N ALA A 265 16.05 -8.04 -13.15
CA ALA A 265 15.82 -9.49 -13.17
C ALA A 265 14.32 -9.82 -13.20
N PHE A 266 13.51 -9.12 -12.40
CA PHE A 266 12.05 -9.30 -12.43
C PHE A 266 11.40 -8.76 -13.70
N ASP A 267 11.83 -7.59 -14.20
CA ASP A 267 11.39 -7.05 -15.50
C ASP A 267 11.69 -8.01 -16.67
N ASP A 268 12.82 -8.71 -16.61
CA ASP A 268 13.23 -9.72 -17.60
C ASP A 268 12.50 -11.07 -17.42
N GLY A 269 11.53 -11.14 -16.51
CA GLY A 269 10.66 -12.30 -16.32
C GLY A 269 11.26 -13.40 -15.44
N LEU A 270 12.02 -13.06 -14.39
CA LEU A 270 12.55 -14.04 -13.44
C LEU A 270 11.45 -14.92 -12.81
N VAL A 271 10.32 -14.33 -12.40
CA VAL A 271 9.16 -15.05 -11.83
C VAL A 271 7.84 -14.44 -12.34
N PRO A 272 7.44 -14.70 -13.59
CA PRO A 272 6.31 -14.01 -14.21
C PRO A 272 4.95 -14.41 -13.64
N GLY A 273 4.89 -15.49 -12.85
CA GLY A 273 3.67 -15.97 -12.18
C GLY A 273 3.39 -15.34 -10.81
N ALA A 274 4.27 -14.49 -10.27
CA ALA A 274 4.11 -13.86 -8.95
C ALA A 274 3.90 -12.35 -9.10
N GLY A 275 2.66 -11.88 -9.00
CA GLY A 275 2.32 -10.47 -9.25
C GLY A 275 3.09 -9.49 -8.37
N HIS A 276 3.26 -9.80 -7.07
CA HIS A 276 4.09 -9.01 -6.17
C HIS A 276 5.55 -8.91 -6.67
N LEU A 277 6.20 -10.02 -7.03
CA LEU A 277 7.57 -9.99 -7.56
C LEU A 277 7.69 -9.20 -8.87
N VAL A 278 6.67 -9.24 -9.72
CA VAL A 278 6.60 -8.43 -10.96
C VAL A 278 6.44 -6.94 -10.66
N HIS A 279 5.86 -6.57 -9.52
CA HIS A 279 5.71 -5.17 -9.08
C HIS A 279 6.98 -4.62 -8.41
N MET A 280 7.77 -5.46 -7.73
CA MET A 280 8.95 -5.05 -6.96
C MET A 280 9.93 -4.10 -7.66
N PRO A 281 10.19 -4.19 -8.98
CA PRO A 281 11.03 -3.21 -9.68
C PRO A 281 10.60 -1.74 -9.44
N SER A 282 9.31 -1.51 -9.23
CA SER A 282 8.77 -0.16 -9.02
C SER A 282 9.25 0.54 -7.74
N HIS A 283 9.62 -0.22 -6.70
CA HIS A 283 10.23 0.33 -5.48
C HIS A 283 11.60 0.97 -5.77
N ILE A 284 12.40 0.36 -6.66
CA ILE A 284 13.65 0.99 -7.09
C ILE A 284 13.37 2.16 -8.05
N TYR A 285 12.47 1.96 -9.02
CA TYR A 285 12.24 2.96 -10.07
C TYR A 285 11.61 4.26 -9.58
N ILE A 286 10.75 4.22 -8.56
CA ILE A 286 10.22 5.46 -7.96
C ILE A 286 11.34 6.25 -7.25
N ARG A 287 12.32 5.56 -6.66
CA ARG A 287 13.47 6.15 -5.97
C ARG A 287 14.56 6.66 -6.92
N THR A 288 14.73 6.05 -8.09
CA THR A 288 15.73 6.46 -9.11
C THR A 288 15.18 7.43 -10.17
N GLY A 289 13.90 7.78 -10.09
CA GLY A 289 13.23 8.66 -11.05
C GLY A 289 12.88 8.00 -12.37
N GLU A 290 12.89 6.66 -12.44
CA GLU A 290 12.52 5.88 -13.62
C GLU A 290 11.00 5.59 -13.63
N TYR A 291 10.20 6.62 -13.36
CA TYR A 291 8.76 6.52 -13.10
C TYR A 291 8.00 5.74 -14.16
N HIS A 292 8.33 5.91 -15.44
CA HIS A 292 7.70 5.14 -16.51
C HIS A 292 7.89 3.62 -16.38
N LYS A 293 9.11 3.18 -16.03
CA LYS A 293 9.37 1.76 -15.76
C LYS A 293 8.56 1.28 -14.56
N GLY A 294 8.46 2.09 -13.51
CA GLY A 294 7.58 1.84 -12.37
C GLY A 294 6.12 1.65 -12.78
N THR A 295 5.60 2.53 -13.64
CA THR A 295 4.23 2.39 -14.18
C THR A 295 4.06 1.09 -14.96
N MET A 296 5.02 0.74 -15.81
CA MET A 296 4.96 -0.47 -16.63
C MET A 296 5.06 -1.76 -15.81
N ALA A 297 5.95 -1.81 -14.81
CA ALA A 297 6.06 -2.93 -13.87
C ALA A 297 4.71 -3.19 -13.18
N ASN A 298 4.04 -2.14 -12.70
CA ASN A 298 2.74 -2.28 -12.04
C ASN A 298 1.60 -2.62 -13.01
N ILE A 299 1.61 -2.11 -14.25
CA ILE A 299 0.66 -2.56 -15.29
C ILE A 299 0.81 -4.07 -15.54
N ASN A 300 2.04 -4.60 -15.52
CA ASN A 300 2.29 -6.02 -15.69
C ASN A 300 1.87 -6.83 -14.46
N ALA A 301 2.22 -6.39 -13.26
CA ALA A 301 1.83 -7.03 -12.00
C ALA A 301 0.31 -7.14 -11.85
N VAL A 302 -0.42 -6.07 -12.17
CA VAL A 302 -1.89 -6.05 -12.17
C VAL A 302 -2.49 -7.11 -13.09
N LYS A 303 -1.90 -7.34 -14.28
CA LYS A 303 -2.37 -8.37 -15.21
C LYS A 303 -2.16 -9.78 -14.65
N VAL A 304 -1.04 -10.01 -13.97
CA VAL A 304 -0.73 -11.30 -13.34
C VAL A 304 -1.74 -11.58 -12.22
N ASP A 305 -1.94 -10.62 -11.31
CA ASP A 305 -2.81 -10.81 -10.16
C ASP A 305 -4.30 -10.83 -10.50
N SER A 306 -4.74 -10.10 -11.54
CA SER A 306 -6.13 -10.15 -12.00
C SER A 306 -6.53 -11.56 -12.43
N ASN A 307 -5.62 -12.31 -13.07
CA ASN A 307 -5.85 -13.70 -13.43
C ASN A 307 -5.96 -14.56 -12.16
N TYR A 308 -5.04 -14.36 -11.22
CA TYR A 308 -5.00 -15.09 -9.95
C TYR A 308 -6.28 -14.90 -9.10
N VAL A 309 -6.66 -13.66 -8.80
CA VAL A 309 -7.83 -13.35 -7.94
C VAL A 309 -9.12 -13.89 -8.54
N THR A 310 -9.27 -13.82 -9.87
CA THR A 310 -10.45 -14.36 -10.57
C THR A 310 -10.52 -15.89 -10.49
N MET A 311 -9.39 -16.58 -10.51
CA MET A 311 -9.35 -18.06 -10.50
C MET A 311 -9.47 -18.68 -9.10
N CYS A 312 -9.00 -17.99 -8.06
CA CYS A 312 -8.77 -18.59 -6.75
C CYS A 312 -9.69 -18.09 -5.64
N HIS A 313 -10.58 -17.11 -5.91
CA HIS A 313 -11.40 -16.45 -4.88
C HIS A 313 -10.57 -16.02 -3.65
N ALA A 314 -9.35 -15.52 -3.87
CA ALA A 314 -8.37 -15.29 -2.81
C ALA A 314 -8.94 -14.48 -1.63
N GLN A 315 -8.52 -14.83 -0.42
CA GLN A 315 -8.86 -14.18 0.86
C GLN A 315 -7.59 -13.68 1.57
N GLY A 316 -7.77 -12.86 2.61
CA GLY A 316 -6.69 -12.38 3.47
C GLY A 316 -5.93 -11.16 2.92
N ALA A 317 -4.73 -10.93 3.43
CA ALA A 317 -3.97 -9.72 3.10
C ALA A 317 -3.59 -9.55 1.64
N TYR A 318 -3.40 -10.64 0.88
CA TYR A 318 -2.99 -10.55 -0.52
C TYR A 318 -4.00 -9.80 -1.42
N PRO A 319 -5.27 -10.24 -1.54
CA PRO A 319 -6.28 -9.54 -2.35
C PRO A 319 -6.70 -8.18 -1.77
N LEU A 320 -6.50 -7.93 -0.47
CA LEU A 320 -6.93 -6.70 0.20
C LEU A 320 -5.87 -5.60 0.22
N ALA A 321 -4.59 -5.97 0.31
CA ALA A 321 -3.47 -5.05 0.42
C ALA A 321 -2.54 -5.18 -0.79
N TYR A 322 -1.90 -6.34 -1.01
CA TYR A 322 -0.85 -6.50 -2.03
C TYR A 322 -1.34 -6.29 -3.46
N TYR A 323 -2.46 -6.88 -3.86
CA TYR A 323 -2.96 -6.68 -5.23
C TYR A 323 -3.39 -5.22 -5.48
N PRO A 324 -4.20 -4.59 -4.61
CA PRO A 324 -4.50 -3.16 -4.72
C PRO A 324 -3.25 -2.26 -4.65
N HIS A 325 -2.19 -2.70 -3.98
CA HIS A 325 -0.91 -1.98 -3.92
C HIS A 325 -0.26 -1.81 -5.30
N ASN A 326 -0.41 -2.76 -6.21
CA ASN A 326 0.08 -2.60 -7.58
C ASN A 326 -0.61 -1.41 -8.28
N TYR A 327 -1.93 -1.26 -8.10
CA TYR A 327 -2.66 -0.09 -8.60
C TYR A 327 -2.28 1.21 -7.87
N HIS A 328 -2.00 1.12 -6.57
CA HIS A 328 -1.54 2.23 -5.75
C HIS A 328 -0.20 2.79 -6.27
N PHE A 329 0.78 1.91 -6.47
CA PHE A 329 2.06 2.26 -7.07
C PHE A 329 1.92 2.82 -8.48
N MET A 330 1.09 2.18 -9.31
CA MET A 330 0.76 2.69 -10.65
C MET A 330 0.21 4.13 -10.59
N ALA A 331 -0.66 4.45 -9.63
CA ALA A 331 -1.20 5.79 -9.47
C ALA A 331 -0.09 6.80 -9.12
N GLY A 332 0.83 6.43 -8.22
CA GLY A 332 1.98 7.25 -7.84
C GLY A 332 2.95 7.50 -8.99
N THR A 333 3.49 6.44 -9.60
CA THR A 333 4.51 6.54 -10.65
C THR A 333 3.95 7.19 -11.92
N ALA A 334 2.71 6.85 -12.32
CA ALA A 334 2.07 7.47 -13.48
C ALA A 334 1.83 8.98 -13.25
N THR A 335 1.55 9.39 -12.01
CA THR A 335 1.43 10.81 -11.69
C THR A 335 2.77 11.53 -11.78
N LEU A 336 3.85 10.92 -11.29
CA LEU A 336 5.20 11.51 -11.31
C LEU A 336 5.77 11.66 -12.73
N GLU A 337 5.41 10.77 -13.65
CA GLU A 337 5.75 10.90 -15.09
C GLU A 337 4.78 11.79 -15.89
N GLY A 338 3.71 12.32 -15.27
CA GLY A 338 2.74 13.18 -15.95
C GLY A 338 1.71 12.45 -16.81
N ASN A 339 1.52 11.13 -16.65
CA ASN A 339 0.52 10.36 -17.35
C ASN A 339 -0.81 10.32 -16.58
N SER A 340 -1.68 11.29 -16.84
CA SER A 340 -2.95 11.46 -16.14
C SER A 340 -3.93 10.31 -16.37
N LYS A 341 -3.92 9.70 -17.56
CA LYS A 341 -4.79 8.56 -17.88
C LYS A 341 -4.45 7.36 -17.02
N TRP A 342 -3.19 6.91 -17.02
CA TRP A 342 -2.79 5.76 -16.22
C TRP A 342 -2.87 6.04 -14.73
N ALA A 343 -2.52 7.26 -14.29
CA ALA A 343 -2.67 7.66 -12.90
C ALA A 343 -4.11 7.54 -12.39
N MET A 344 -5.09 8.05 -13.15
CA MET A 344 -6.50 7.93 -12.77
C MET A 344 -7.02 6.50 -12.88
N ILE A 345 -6.52 5.68 -13.81
CA ILE A 345 -6.88 4.26 -13.86
C ILE A 345 -6.42 3.58 -12.57
N GLY A 346 -5.14 3.72 -12.20
CA GLY A 346 -4.59 3.16 -10.96
C GLY A 346 -5.37 3.64 -9.74
N ALA A 347 -5.55 4.95 -9.61
CA ALA A 347 -6.24 5.57 -8.48
C ALA A 347 -7.69 5.05 -8.31
N ASN A 348 -8.45 5.00 -9.41
CA ASN A 348 -9.82 4.50 -9.37
C ASN A 348 -9.88 3.00 -9.08
N GLN A 349 -8.92 2.21 -9.59
CA GLN A 349 -8.91 0.78 -9.34
C GLN A 349 -8.54 0.45 -7.90
N VAL A 350 -7.52 1.07 -7.32
CA VAL A 350 -7.19 0.85 -5.90
C VAL A 350 -8.38 1.17 -4.99
N SER A 351 -9.09 2.28 -5.26
CA SER A 351 -10.30 2.65 -4.51
C SER A 351 -11.44 1.65 -4.68
N LYS A 352 -11.64 1.09 -5.88
CA LYS A 352 -12.67 0.07 -6.15
C LYS A 352 -12.42 -1.27 -5.46
N HIS A 353 -11.16 -1.62 -5.22
CA HIS A 353 -10.82 -2.86 -4.50
C HIS A 353 -11.06 -2.77 -2.99
N VAL A 354 -11.29 -1.57 -2.47
CA VAL A 354 -11.61 -1.37 -1.05
C VAL A 354 -13.11 -1.49 -0.81
N HIS A 355 -13.51 -2.43 0.04
CA HIS A 355 -14.90 -2.57 0.47
C HIS A 355 -15.19 -1.69 1.71
N PRO A 356 -16.33 -0.96 1.77
CA PRO A 356 -16.63 -0.04 2.86
C PRO A 356 -16.64 -0.66 4.26
N LYS A 357 -17.09 -1.92 4.39
CA LYS A 357 -17.09 -2.63 5.68
C LYS A 357 -15.67 -2.93 6.17
N THR A 358 -14.78 -3.37 5.27
CA THR A 358 -13.41 -3.75 5.62
C THR A 358 -12.61 -2.56 6.16
N MET A 359 -12.85 -1.35 5.64
CA MET A 359 -12.22 -0.11 6.16
C MET A 359 -12.53 0.20 7.65
N THR A 360 -13.54 -0.44 8.23
CA THR A 360 -13.95 -0.27 9.64
C THR A 360 -13.50 -1.40 10.54
N GLU A 361 -12.95 -2.47 9.99
CA GLU A 361 -12.48 -3.61 10.77
C GLU A 361 -11.15 -3.26 11.47
N PRO A 362 -10.93 -3.73 12.72
CA PRO A 362 -9.65 -3.58 13.40
C PRO A 362 -8.49 -4.08 12.52
N GLY A 363 -7.39 -3.33 12.46
CA GLY A 363 -6.23 -3.64 11.61
C GLY A 363 -6.36 -3.18 10.14
N TRP A 364 -7.56 -2.89 9.65
CA TRP A 364 -7.82 -2.56 8.24
C TRP A 364 -8.09 -1.08 7.96
N GLY A 365 -7.86 -0.20 8.95
CA GLY A 365 -8.06 1.25 8.82
C GLY A 365 -7.22 1.90 7.69
N THR A 366 -6.06 1.33 7.38
CA THR A 366 -5.18 1.76 6.26
C THR A 366 -5.91 1.78 4.91
N LEU A 367 -6.90 0.90 4.70
CA LEU A 367 -7.67 0.83 3.45
C LEU A 367 -8.47 2.12 3.17
N GLN A 368 -8.73 2.94 4.20
CA GLN A 368 -9.30 4.27 3.99
C GLN A 368 -8.39 5.16 3.13
N HIS A 369 -7.06 4.98 3.20
CA HIS A 369 -6.11 5.69 2.36
C HIS A 369 -6.20 5.24 0.90
N TYR A 370 -6.23 3.93 0.65
CA TYR A 370 -6.48 3.36 -0.69
C TYR A 370 -7.80 3.84 -1.30
N TYR A 371 -8.83 3.97 -0.48
CA TYR A 371 -10.12 4.47 -0.91
C TYR A 371 -10.08 5.92 -1.44
N VAL A 372 -9.22 6.78 -0.88
CA VAL A 372 -9.19 8.23 -1.21
C VAL A 372 -8.17 8.63 -2.28
N ILE A 373 -7.32 7.72 -2.74
CA ILE A 373 -6.31 7.97 -3.79
C ILE A 373 -6.86 8.73 -5.02
N PRO A 374 -8.08 8.44 -5.55
CA PRO A 374 -8.67 9.21 -6.65
C PRO A 374 -8.74 10.71 -6.40
N TYR A 375 -9.01 11.13 -5.17
CA TYR A 375 -9.14 12.56 -4.82
C TYR A 375 -7.78 13.25 -4.90
N TYR A 376 -6.73 12.64 -4.35
CA TYR A 376 -5.38 13.20 -4.42
C TYR A 376 -4.89 13.31 -5.87
N VAL A 377 -5.02 12.24 -6.65
CA VAL A 377 -4.56 12.21 -8.06
C VAL A 377 -5.34 13.21 -8.90
N ALA A 378 -6.66 13.29 -8.71
CA ALA A 378 -7.49 14.27 -9.41
C ALA A 378 -7.11 15.71 -9.07
N VAL A 379 -6.72 16.01 -7.82
CA VAL A 379 -6.22 17.34 -7.44
C VAL A 379 -4.93 17.67 -8.17
N LYS A 380 -3.96 16.74 -8.19
CA LYS A 380 -2.67 16.97 -8.85
C LYS A 380 -2.82 17.24 -10.36
N PHE A 381 -3.76 16.58 -11.01
CA PHE A 381 -4.06 16.74 -12.43
C PHE A 381 -5.12 17.80 -12.77
N GLY A 382 -5.59 18.57 -11.79
CA GLY A 382 -6.55 19.64 -12.04
C GLY A 382 -7.91 19.19 -12.56
N LYS A 383 -8.37 17.99 -12.19
CA LYS A 383 -9.66 17.42 -12.64
C LYS A 383 -10.83 17.99 -11.82
N TRP A 384 -10.96 19.32 -11.83
CA TRP A 384 -11.84 20.08 -10.95
C TRP A 384 -13.32 19.67 -11.06
N ASP A 385 -13.83 19.53 -12.29
CA ASP A 385 -15.22 19.12 -12.50
C ASP A 385 -15.48 17.66 -12.10
N ASP A 386 -14.48 16.78 -12.22
CA ASP A 386 -14.61 15.39 -11.81
C ASP A 386 -14.67 15.29 -10.29
N ILE A 387 -13.79 16.02 -9.57
CA ILE A 387 -13.80 16.08 -8.10
C ILE A 387 -15.15 16.52 -7.56
N LEU A 388 -15.77 17.56 -8.15
CA LEU A 388 -17.08 18.04 -7.72
C LEU A 388 -18.23 17.05 -7.99
N LYS A 389 -18.01 16.06 -8.86
CA LYS A 389 -18.95 14.97 -9.16
C LYS A 389 -18.68 13.71 -8.34
N MET A 390 -17.47 13.54 -7.81
CA MET A 390 -17.11 12.39 -6.98
C MET A 390 -18.02 12.31 -5.75
N LYS A 391 -18.36 11.07 -5.36
CA LYS A 391 -19.21 10.80 -4.20
C LYS A 391 -18.53 9.75 -3.34
N LEU A 392 -18.55 10.00 -2.04
CA LEU A 392 -18.16 8.98 -1.08
C LEU A 392 -19.24 7.90 -1.04
N VAL A 393 -18.80 6.66 -0.87
CA VAL A 393 -19.66 5.49 -0.64
C VAL A 393 -20.28 5.52 0.75
N THR A 394 -19.62 6.21 1.68
CA THR A 394 -20.09 6.48 3.04
C THR A 394 -19.52 7.82 3.52
N ASP A 395 -20.31 8.58 4.27
CA ASP A 395 -19.92 9.82 4.95
C ASP A 395 -19.62 9.61 6.45
N THR A 396 -19.68 8.37 6.94
CA THR A 396 -19.40 8.05 8.35
C THR A 396 -17.90 8.03 8.68
N LEU A 397 -17.04 7.87 7.66
CA LEU A 397 -15.59 7.79 7.82
C LEU A 397 -14.96 9.17 7.71
N LYS A 398 -14.47 9.68 8.84
CA LYS A 398 -13.95 11.05 8.95
C LYS A 398 -12.76 11.34 8.04
N TYR A 399 -11.83 10.39 7.89
CA TYR A 399 -10.66 10.61 7.04
C TYR A 399 -11.05 10.77 5.55
N PRO A 400 -11.83 9.86 4.93
CA PRO A 400 -12.37 10.07 3.59
C PRO A 400 -13.17 11.36 3.40
N VAL A 401 -14.00 11.74 4.37
CA VAL A 401 -14.76 13.01 4.32
C VAL A 401 -13.82 14.21 4.32
N ALA A 402 -12.79 14.21 5.16
CA ALA A 402 -11.81 15.30 5.21
C ALA A 402 -11.02 15.42 3.88
N VAL A 403 -10.58 14.31 3.30
CA VAL A 403 -9.88 14.32 2.00
C VAL A 403 -10.79 14.81 0.87
N ALA A 404 -12.08 14.45 0.89
CA ALA A 404 -13.05 14.98 -0.06
C ALA A 404 -13.23 16.51 0.08
N HIS A 405 -13.29 17.05 1.31
CA HIS A 405 -13.30 18.50 1.53
C HIS A 405 -12.02 19.18 1.04
N TYR A 406 -10.85 18.59 1.30
CA TYR A 406 -9.58 19.09 0.74
C TYR A 406 -9.65 19.19 -0.79
N ALA A 407 -10.03 18.10 -1.46
CA ALA A 407 -10.08 18.05 -2.91
C ALA A 407 -11.13 19.00 -3.49
N ARG A 408 -12.33 19.07 -2.91
CA ARG A 408 -13.38 20.02 -3.33
C ARG A 408 -12.94 21.47 -3.12
N GLY A 409 -12.24 21.77 -2.03
CA GLY A 409 -11.66 23.09 -1.79
C GLY A 409 -10.68 23.49 -2.90
N MET A 410 -9.77 22.58 -3.26
CA MET A 410 -8.84 22.77 -4.38
C MET A 410 -9.59 22.95 -5.72
N ALA A 411 -10.63 22.14 -5.97
CA ALA A 411 -11.44 22.26 -7.18
C ALA A 411 -12.19 23.60 -7.27
N TYR A 412 -12.74 24.10 -6.16
CA TYR A 412 -13.37 25.43 -6.15
C TYR A 412 -12.36 26.55 -6.36
N LEU A 413 -11.15 26.44 -5.81
CA LEU A 413 -10.07 27.38 -6.11
C LEU A 413 -9.73 27.41 -7.59
N GLY A 414 -9.54 26.24 -8.20
CA GLY A 414 -9.23 26.16 -9.64
C GLY A 414 -10.35 26.63 -10.56
N LYS A 415 -11.57 26.70 -10.03
CA LYS A 415 -12.73 27.31 -10.69
C LYS A 415 -12.97 28.78 -10.28
N ASN A 416 -12.03 29.40 -9.56
CA ASN A 416 -12.09 30.76 -9.05
C ASN A 416 -13.28 31.04 -8.09
N ASP A 417 -13.84 30.02 -7.44
CA ASP A 417 -14.89 30.16 -6.42
C ASP A 417 -14.27 30.17 -5.01
N LEU A 418 -13.63 31.30 -4.68
CA LEU A 418 -12.93 31.48 -3.41
C LEU A 418 -13.86 31.32 -2.19
N LYS A 419 -15.13 31.70 -2.33
CA LYS A 419 -16.12 31.58 -1.25
C LYS A 419 -16.35 30.12 -0.88
N LYS A 420 -16.60 29.26 -1.87
CA LYS A 420 -16.79 27.83 -1.61
C LYS A 420 -15.51 27.14 -1.19
N ALA A 421 -14.35 27.52 -1.75
CA ALA A 421 -13.07 27.01 -1.29
C ALA A 421 -12.84 27.22 0.22
N LYS A 422 -13.14 28.43 0.72
CA LYS A 422 -13.08 28.74 2.16
C LYS A 422 -14.08 27.93 2.99
N GLN A 423 -15.28 27.66 2.46
CA GLN A 423 -16.26 26.81 3.15
C GLN A 423 -15.76 25.37 3.29
N GLU A 424 -15.17 24.79 2.23
CA GLU A 424 -14.58 23.46 2.28
C GLU A 424 -13.38 23.40 3.24
N LEU A 425 -12.53 24.45 3.27
CA LEU A 425 -11.44 24.56 4.24
C LEU A 425 -11.94 24.53 5.69
N LEU A 426 -13.03 25.25 6.00
CA LEU A 426 -13.60 25.25 7.35
C LEU A 426 -14.03 23.83 7.78
N GLN A 427 -14.67 23.08 6.89
CA GLN A 427 -15.07 21.69 7.18
C GLN A 427 -13.85 20.78 7.39
N LEU A 428 -12.83 20.91 6.53
CA LEU A 428 -11.57 20.20 6.69
C LEU A 428 -10.89 20.53 8.03
N GLU A 429 -10.82 21.80 8.42
CA GLU A 429 -10.21 22.23 9.69
C GLU A 429 -10.96 21.70 10.90
N VAL A 430 -12.28 21.56 10.84
CA VAL A 430 -13.09 20.96 11.92
C VAL A 430 -12.78 19.46 12.06
N ILE A 431 -12.81 18.70 10.97
CA ILE A 431 -12.59 17.26 11.02
C ILE A 431 -11.15 16.95 11.43
N ALA A 432 -10.17 17.69 10.90
CA ALA A 432 -8.75 17.49 11.19
C ALA A 432 -8.32 17.87 12.62
N LYS A 433 -9.25 18.25 13.51
CA LYS A 433 -9.03 18.42 14.96
C LYS A 433 -9.41 17.17 15.76
N ASP A 434 -10.07 16.20 15.15
CA ASP A 434 -10.47 14.98 15.85
C ASP A 434 -9.25 14.08 16.13
N LYS A 435 -8.91 13.96 17.41
CA LYS A 435 -7.80 13.13 17.88
C LYS A 435 -7.99 11.64 17.57
N LYS A 436 -9.22 11.16 17.34
CA LYS A 436 -9.44 9.75 16.94
C LYS A 436 -8.75 9.39 15.64
N LEU A 437 -8.48 10.38 14.78
CA LEU A 437 -7.74 10.19 13.53
C LEU A 437 -6.27 9.82 13.78
N GLU A 438 -5.72 10.08 14.98
CA GLU A 438 -4.36 9.66 15.35
C GLU A 438 -4.23 8.13 15.43
N GLN A 439 -5.33 7.44 15.74
CA GLN A 439 -5.38 5.98 15.84
C GLN A 439 -5.51 5.27 14.49
N ILE A 440 -5.81 6.00 13.42
CA ILE A 440 -5.88 5.44 12.07
C ILE A 440 -4.53 5.69 11.40
N THR A 441 -3.84 4.60 11.12
CA THR A 441 -2.51 4.61 10.51
C THR A 441 -2.54 4.01 9.11
N ILE A 442 -1.58 4.42 8.29
CA ILE A 442 -1.28 3.84 6.99
C ILE A 442 -0.16 2.84 7.23
N TRP A 443 -0.49 1.55 7.16
CA TRP A 443 0.40 0.41 7.43
C TRP A 443 1.16 0.52 8.76
N GLU A 444 0.54 1.13 9.78
CA GLU A 444 1.18 1.34 11.10
C GLU A 444 2.39 2.29 11.10
N LEU A 445 2.71 2.92 9.96
CA LEU A 445 3.87 3.80 9.81
C LEU A 445 3.56 5.27 10.09
N ASN A 446 2.49 5.79 9.49
CA ASN A 446 2.11 7.20 9.57
C ASN A 446 0.63 7.34 9.90
N SER A 447 0.27 8.35 10.70
CA SER A 447 -1.13 8.64 11.00
C SER A 447 -1.82 9.44 9.88
N VAL A 448 -3.06 9.09 9.56
CA VAL A 448 -3.90 9.90 8.65
C VAL A 448 -4.16 11.32 9.19
N SER A 449 -4.10 11.51 10.51
CA SER A 449 -4.16 12.84 11.14
C SER A 449 -3.04 13.75 10.63
N THR A 450 -1.82 13.22 10.51
CA THR A 450 -0.65 13.95 9.99
C THR A 450 -0.86 14.36 8.53
N LEU A 451 -1.39 13.47 7.70
CA LEU A 451 -1.74 13.79 6.30
C LEU A 451 -2.78 14.91 6.21
N LEU A 452 -3.78 14.93 7.11
CA LEU A 452 -4.75 16.03 7.15
C LEU A 452 -4.14 17.34 7.65
N GLN A 453 -3.05 17.30 8.42
CA GLN A 453 -2.27 18.50 8.74
C GLN A 453 -1.58 19.09 7.52
N ILE A 454 -1.10 18.26 6.60
CA ILE A 454 -0.56 18.68 5.30
C ILE A 454 -1.69 19.25 4.44
N ALA A 455 -2.77 18.48 4.23
CA ALA A 455 -3.90 18.86 3.39
C ALA A 455 -4.50 20.23 3.76
N LYS A 456 -4.73 20.50 5.06
CA LYS A 456 -5.30 21.78 5.50
C LYS A 456 -4.37 22.96 5.21
N ARG A 457 -3.06 22.77 5.41
CA ARG A 457 -2.06 23.83 5.18
C ARG A 457 -1.90 24.12 3.70
N VAL A 458 -1.87 23.08 2.87
CA VAL A 458 -1.84 23.24 1.41
C VAL A 458 -3.07 24.01 0.93
N LEU A 459 -4.30 23.57 1.27
CA LEU A 459 -5.50 24.28 0.83
C LEU A 459 -5.56 25.73 1.33
N LYS A 460 -5.22 25.95 2.61
CA LYS A 460 -5.18 27.30 3.20
C LYS A 460 -4.13 28.20 2.54
N ALA A 461 -2.97 27.65 2.20
CA ALA A 461 -1.94 28.37 1.49
C ALA A 461 -2.39 28.74 0.07
N GLU A 462 -3.07 27.84 -0.63
CA GLU A 462 -3.58 28.09 -1.98
C GLU A 462 -4.69 29.15 -2.01
N ILE A 463 -5.55 29.17 -0.99
CA ILE A 463 -6.50 30.27 -0.75
C ILE A 463 -5.72 31.59 -0.58
N ALA A 464 -4.71 31.63 0.30
CA ALA A 464 -3.93 32.83 0.54
C ALA A 464 -3.16 33.31 -0.72
N ALA A 465 -2.60 32.40 -1.50
CA ALA A 465 -1.93 32.72 -2.77
C ALA A 465 -2.92 33.30 -3.79
N SER A 466 -4.14 32.77 -3.86
CA SER A 466 -5.21 33.30 -4.74
C SER A 466 -5.65 34.71 -4.33
N GLU A 467 -5.53 35.04 -3.04
CA GLU A 467 -5.72 36.39 -2.49
C GLU A 467 -4.47 37.28 -2.59
N LYS A 468 -3.41 36.81 -3.24
CA LYS A 468 -2.08 37.46 -3.34
C LYS A 468 -1.39 37.68 -1.99
N ASN A 469 -1.84 37.02 -0.92
CA ASN A 469 -1.16 36.98 0.37
C ASN A 469 -0.04 35.93 0.36
N TYR A 470 0.97 36.19 -0.46
CA TYR A 470 2.06 35.24 -0.72
C TYR A 470 2.93 34.97 0.51
N ASN A 471 3.13 35.94 1.40
CA ASN A 471 3.92 35.73 2.61
C ASN A 471 3.26 34.71 3.53
N GLN A 472 1.94 34.80 3.74
CA GLN A 472 1.20 33.81 4.51
C GLN A 472 1.20 32.44 3.81
N SER A 473 0.97 32.41 2.49
CA SER A 473 0.99 31.17 1.72
C SER A 473 2.33 30.44 1.83
N ILE A 474 3.45 31.15 1.69
CA ILE A 474 4.79 30.57 1.76
C ILE A 474 5.09 30.01 3.15
N ALA A 475 4.69 30.73 4.22
CA ALA A 475 4.88 30.25 5.59
C ALA A 475 4.13 28.92 5.82
N LEU A 476 2.86 28.85 5.42
CA LEU A 476 2.04 27.65 5.54
C LEU A 476 2.58 26.47 4.73
N LEU A 477 3.09 26.71 3.52
CA LEU A 477 3.67 25.66 2.68
C LEU A 477 5.01 25.17 3.22
N LYS A 478 5.84 26.03 3.83
CA LYS A 478 7.05 25.61 4.54
C LYS A 478 6.74 24.73 5.75
N GLU A 479 5.70 25.07 6.52
CA GLU A 479 5.21 24.20 7.60
C GLU A 479 4.75 22.84 7.07
N ALA A 480 3.97 22.82 5.99
CA ALA A 480 3.49 21.58 5.38
C ALA A 480 4.65 20.72 4.85
N VAL A 481 5.68 21.33 4.25
CA VAL A 481 6.94 20.68 3.89
C VAL A 481 7.61 20.04 5.11
N GLY A 482 7.71 20.76 6.23
CA GLY A 482 8.30 20.19 7.45
C GLY A 482 7.52 18.99 8.00
N ILE A 483 6.20 18.99 7.86
CA ILE A 483 5.35 17.85 8.26
C ILE A 483 5.56 16.68 7.30
N GLU A 484 5.50 16.91 5.99
CA GLU A 484 5.79 15.92 4.95
C GLU A 484 7.16 15.25 5.17
N ASP A 485 8.21 16.06 5.41
CA ASP A 485 9.57 15.57 5.63
C ASP A 485 9.71 14.74 6.93
N SER A 486 8.76 14.86 7.86
CA SER A 486 8.75 14.13 9.12
C SER A 486 7.97 12.82 9.07
N LEU A 487 7.29 12.52 7.96
CA LEU A 487 6.67 11.22 7.74
C LEU A 487 7.74 10.12 7.75
N ASN A 488 7.36 8.94 8.24
CA ASN A 488 8.15 7.73 8.08
C ASN A 488 8.10 7.27 6.62
N TYR A 489 9.16 6.57 6.20
CA TYR A 489 9.27 6.06 4.85
C TYR A 489 8.14 5.08 4.54
N ASN A 490 7.50 5.25 3.39
CA ASN A 490 6.52 4.34 2.83
C ASN A 490 6.48 4.51 1.31
N GLU A 491 5.95 3.53 0.58
CA GLU A 491 5.92 3.56 -0.88
C GLU A 491 4.55 3.22 -1.51
N PRO A 492 4.12 4.01 -2.51
CA PRO A 492 4.57 5.37 -2.75
C PRO A 492 4.40 6.23 -1.47
N PRO A 493 5.14 7.34 -1.30
CA PRO A 493 5.08 8.14 -0.08
C PRO A 493 3.64 8.56 0.24
N ASP A 494 3.12 8.38 1.46
CA ASP A 494 1.69 8.60 1.78
C ASP A 494 1.10 9.94 1.30
N TRP A 495 1.95 10.96 1.15
CA TRP A 495 1.68 12.17 0.39
C TRP A 495 2.48 12.17 -0.93
N PHE A 496 1.98 11.48 -1.97
CA PHE A 496 2.74 11.21 -3.21
C PHE A 496 3.23 12.48 -3.92
N PHE A 497 2.53 13.60 -3.73
CA PHE A 497 2.74 14.82 -4.50
C PHE A 497 3.39 15.88 -3.62
N SER A 498 4.71 15.95 -3.72
CA SER A 498 5.54 16.86 -2.96
C SER A 498 4.92 18.25 -2.77
N VAL A 499 4.81 18.68 -1.51
CA VAL A 499 4.31 20.03 -1.17
C VAL A 499 5.22 21.11 -1.77
N ARG A 500 6.48 20.78 -2.04
CA ARG A 500 7.46 21.68 -2.69
C ARG A 500 7.02 22.12 -4.07
N HIS A 501 6.21 21.34 -4.77
CA HIS A 501 5.60 21.76 -6.03
C HIS A 501 4.71 22.99 -5.86
N HIS A 502 3.89 23.01 -4.80
CA HIS A 502 3.04 24.15 -4.47
C HIS A 502 3.89 25.33 -3.97
N LEU A 503 4.86 25.07 -3.08
CA LEU A 503 5.75 26.10 -2.54
C LEU A 503 6.56 26.80 -3.65
N GLY A 504 7.18 26.04 -4.55
CA GLY A 504 7.95 26.57 -5.68
C GLY A 504 7.10 27.43 -6.60
N ALA A 505 5.90 26.98 -6.95
CA ALA A 505 4.97 27.74 -7.78
C ALA A 505 4.53 29.06 -7.11
N VAL A 506 4.18 29.05 -5.82
CA VAL A 506 3.84 30.28 -5.08
C VAL A 506 5.04 31.22 -4.98
N GLN A 507 6.25 30.69 -4.75
CA GLN A 507 7.46 31.52 -4.70
C GLN A 507 7.70 32.23 -6.04
N ILE A 508 7.48 31.56 -7.17
CA ILE A 508 7.56 32.18 -8.50
C ILE A 508 6.50 33.28 -8.65
N GLU A 509 5.24 33.03 -8.26
CA GLU A 509 4.16 34.04 -8.29
C GLU A 509 4.46 35.25 -7.41
N ALA A 510 5.17 35.05 -6.31
CA ALA A 510 5.61 36.08 -5.39
C ALA A 510 6.89 36.82 -5.83
N GLY A 511 7.47 36.46 -6.98
CA GLY A 511 8.74 37.03 -7.46
C GLY A 511 9.99 36.52 -6.75
N LYS A 512 9.89 35.48 -5.91
CA LYS A 512 11.00 34.88 -5.14
C LYS A 512 11.65 33.73 -5.90
N TYR A 513 12.16 34.02 -7.09
CA TYR A 513 12.64 33.00 -8.03
C TYR A 513 13.81 32.16 -7.49
N GLN A 514 14.78 32.78 -6.80
CA GLN A 514 15.88 32.05 -6.18
C GLN A 514 15.41 31.06 -5.11
N ASP A 515 14.39 31.41 -4.33
CA ASP A 515 13.81 30.52 -3.32
C ASP A 515 13.05 29.36 -3.97
N ALA A 516 12.39 29.61 -5.11
CA ALA A 516 11.75 28.58 -5.91
C ALA A 516 12.76 27.57 -6.45
N VAL A 517 13.91 28.04 -6.96
CA VAL A 517 15.00 27.16 -7.41
C VAL A 517 15.46 26.24 -6.29
N LYS A 518 15.81 26.78 -5.12
CA LYS A 518 16.23 25.98 -3.95
C LYS A 518 15.18 24.96 -3.53
N THR A 519 13.90 25.35 -3.57
CA THR A 519 12.78 24.50 -3.16
C THR A 519 12.60 23.33 -4.12
N LEU A 520 12.70 23.56 -5.43
CA LEU A 520 12.50 22.54 -6.46
C LEU A 520 13.74 21.66 -6.66
N GLU A 521 14.95 22.18 -6.41
CA GLU A 521 16.16 21.36 -6.31
C GLU A 521 16.07 20.41 -5.10
N ALA A 522 15.54 20.89 -3.96
CA ALA A 522 15.27 20.04 -2.81
C ALA A 522 14.21 18.95 -3.06
N ASP A 523 13.26 19.21 -3.95
CA ASP A 523 12.35 18.17 -4.44
C ASP A 523 13.11 17.09 -5.22
N LEU A 524 13.95 17.50 -6.18
CA LEU A 524 14.70 16.58 -7.04
C LEU A 524 15.73 15.72 -6.30
N MET A 525 16.18 16.15 -5.12
CA MET A 525 17.00 15.29 -4.25
C MET A 525 16.21 14.12 -3.66
N ARG A 526 14.90 14.28 -3.45
CA ARG A 526 14.00 13.26 -2.88
C ARG A 526 13.28 12.46 -3.97
N LEU A 527 12.89 13.13 -5.05
CA LEU A 527 12.19 12.58 -6.21
C LEU A 527 13.01 12.90 -7.47
N PRO A 528 14.07 12.12 -7.75
CA PRO A 528 14.95 12.38 -8.88
C PRO A 528 14.20 12.40 -10.22
N LYS A 529 14.65 13.24 -11.14
CA LYS A 529 14.09 13.34 -12.51
C LYS A 529 12.57 13.69 -12.54
N ASN A 530 12.03 14.28 -11.48
CA ASN A 530 10.62 14.64 -11.40
C ASN A 530 10.28 15.81 -12.35
N GLY A 531 9.48 15.51 -13.38
CA GLY A 531 9.12 16.48 -14.42
C GLY A 531 8.29 17.65 -13.89
N TRP A 532 7.52 17.48 -12.81
CA TRP A 532 6.82 18.59 -12.16
C TRP A 532 7.79 19.64 -11.62
N ALA A 533 8.86 19.21 -10.95
CA ALA A 533 9.88 20.10 -10.44
C ALA A 533 10.69 20.76 -11.57
N HIS A 534 11.02 20.02 -12.63
CA HIS A 534 11.71 20.58 -13.79
C HIS A 534 10.91 21.71 -14.46
N HIS A 535 9.59 21.57 -14.66
CA HIS A 535 8.78 22.66 -15.23
C HIS A 535 8.78 23.91 -14.33
N GLY A 536 8.73 23.73 -13.01
CA GLY A 536 8.88 24.84 -12.07
C GLY A 536 10.26 25.52 -12.16
N LEU A 537 11.34 24.74 -12.29
CA LEU A 537 12.70 25.24 -12.42
C LEU A 537 12.91 26.02 -13.71
N GLN A 538 12.41 25.50 -14.83
CA GLN A 538 12.47 26.19 -16.12
C GLN A 538 11.81 27.57 -16.00
N LEU A 539 10.58 27.62 -15.47
CA LEU A 539 9.85 28.87 -15.30
C LEU A 539 10.61 29.85 -14.37
N ALA A 540 11.17 29.36 -13.26
CA ALA A 540 11.95 30.20 -12.36
C ALA A 540 13.17 30.84 -13.06
N TYR A 541 13.93 30.05 -13.84
CA TYR A 541 15.09 30.56 -14.58
C TYR A 541 14.71 31.51 -15.71
N GLU A 542 13.60 31.26 -16.41
CA GLU A 542 13.06 32.19 -17.40
C GLU A 542 12.69 33.54 -16.79
N LYS A 543 12.02 33.54 -15.63
CA LYS A 543 11.69 34.77 -14.89
C LYS A 543 12.91 35.53 -14.36
N MET A 544 14.02 34.84 -14.18
CA MET A 544 15.33 35.43 -13.86
C MET A 544 16.14 35.85 -15.10
N ASN A 545 15.60 35.70 -16.31
CA ASN A 545 16.31 35.91 -17.59
C ASN A 545 17.56 35.02 -17.77
N ASN A 546 17.66 33.90 -17.05
CA ASN A 546 18.76 32.94 -17.18
C ASN A 546 18.47 31.92 -18.30
N LYS A 547 18.63 32.37 -19.55
CA LYS A 547 18.33 31.57 -20.75
C LYS A 547 19.14 30.27 -20.83
N THR A 548 20.38 30.29 -20.36
CA THR A 548 21.25 29.10 -20.36
C THR A 548 20.68 28.02 -19.47
N LYS A 549 20.35 28.35 -18.21
CA LYS A 549 19.76 27.38 -17.28
C LYS A 549 18.37 26.92 -17.70
N ALA A 550 17.53 27.83 -18.21
CA ALA A 550 16.22 27.46 -18.73
C ALA A 550 16.33 26.39 -19.85
N LYS A 551 17.28 26.55 -20.78
CA LYS A 551 17.54 25.59 -21.87
C LYS A 551 18.15 24.27 -21.38
N GLU A 552 18.94 24.29 -20.30
CA GLU A 552 19.41 23.06 -19.65
C GLU A 552 18.23 22.25 -19.08
N ILE A 553 17.30 22.92 -18.37
CA ILE A 553 16.12 22.28 -17.79
C ILE A 553 15.14 21.81 -18.88
N GLU A 554 14.98 22.54 -19.97
CA GLU A 554 14.16 22.13 -21.13
C GLU A 554 14.55 20.73 -21.64
N LYS A 555 15.86 20.45 -21.78
CA LYS A 555 16.35 19.12 -22.17
C LYS A 555 16.06 18.03 -21.13
N LEU A 556 15.97 18.38 -19.85
CA LEU A 556 15.59 17.44 -18.79
C LEU A 556 14.09 17.17 -18.81
N ILE A 557 13.27 18.17 -19.15
CA ILE A 557 11.82 18.03 -19.35
C ILE A 557 11.53 17.08 -20.50
N GLU A 558 12.23 17.20 -21.63
CA GLU A 558 12.08 16.28 -22.78
C GLU A 558 12.20 14.80 -22.38
N LYS A 559 13.02 14.48 -21.36
CA LYS A 559 13.19 13.12 -20.83
C LYS A 559 12.20 12.78 -19.74
N SER A 560 12.06 13.65 -18.73
CA SER A 560 11.21 13.41 -17.54
C SER A 560 9.71 13.50 -17.83
N TRP A 561 9.33 14.08 -18.96
CA TRP A 561 7.94 14.28 -19.38
C TRP A 561 7.63 13.61 -20.72
N ALA A 562 8.48 12.69 -21.19
CA ALA A 562 8.38 12.05 -22.50
C ALA A 562 7.09 11.23 -22.69
N THR A 563 6.55 10.69 -21.61
CA THR A 563 5.37 9.80 -21.57
C THR A 563 4.12 10.47 -20.99
N ALA A 564 4.22 11.76 -20.68
CA ALA A 564 3.12 12.54 -20.14
C ALA A 564 2.02 12.77 -21.19
N ASP A 565 0.77 12.80 -20.74
CA ASP A 565 -0.39 13.09 -21.59
C ASP A 565 -1.00 14.48 -21.34
N ILE A 566 -0.33 15.28 -20.50
CA ILE A 566 -0.70 16.65 -20.18
C ILE A 566 0.45 17.62 -20.44
N LYS A 567 0.11 18.87 -20.74
CA LYS A 567 1.06 19.99 -20.79
C LYS A 567 0.94 20.81 -19.52
N ILE A 568 2.07 21.13 -18.92
CA ILE A 568 2.17 22.03 -17.77
C ILE A 568 3.24 23.09 -18.06
N THR A 569 3.13 24.24 -17.40
CA THR A 569 4.08 25.36 -17.54
C THR A 569 4.72 25.74 -16.20
N THR A 570 4.36 25.03 -15.14
CA THR A 570 4.88 25.20 -13.79
C THR A 570 4.73 23.88 -13.02
N SER A 571 5.09 23.84 -11.74
CA SER A 571 5.11 22.63 -10.91
C SER A 571 3.75 22.18 -10.37
N ARG A 572 2.68 22.94 -10.63
CA ARG A 572 1.29 22.63 -10.24
C ARG A 572 0.29 23.08 -11.30
N ILE A 573 -0.91 22.51 -11.27
CA ILE A 573 -2.05 23.02 -12.04
C ILE A 573 -2.90 23.86 -11.10
N LYS A 574 -3.35 25.03 -11.58
CA LYS A 574 -4.30 25.89 -10.88
C LYS A 574 -5.71 25.65 -11.41
#